data_AF-B5W1I7-F1
#
_entry.id   AF-B5W1I7-F1
#
_cell.length_a   1.000
_cell.length_b   1.000
_cell.length_c   1.000
_cell.angle_alpha   90.00
_cell.angle_beta   90.00
_cell.angle_gamma   90.00
#
_symmetry.space_group_name_H-M   'P 1'
#
loop_
_entity.id
_entity.type
_entity.pdbx_description
1 polymer ?
#
loop_
_entity_poly.entity_id
_entity_poly.type
_entity_poly.pdbx_seq_one_letter_code
_entity_poly.pdbx_strand_id
1 'polypeptide(L)'
;MAKKNNSETQPQQLTGQELLEKVRHLGYMKKEEKAKKCGYYTLTKDGIERVNMMKFLNALIEAEGIELDGKPKGNGRGGRSASYRITVQSNNNLLIGSAYTKQMDLQPGDEFEIILGRKHIYLKQVGSED
;
A
#
# COMPACT_ATOMS: atom_id res chain seq x y z
N MET A 1 -14.84 4.84 26.51
CA MET A 1 -13.41 4.61 26.85
C MET A 1 -12.56 5.02 25.66
N ALA A 2 -11.58 5.90 25.89
CA ALA A 2 -10.91 6.70 24.87
C ALA A 2 -9.98 5.89 23.95
N LYS A 3 -9.98 6.25 22.66
CA LYS A 3 -9.07 5.76 21.61
C LYS A 3 -7.64 6.16 21.96
N LYS A 4 -6.78 5.19 22.30
CA LYS A 4 -5.33 5.39 22.45
C LYS A 4 -4.72 5.48 21.05
N ASN A 5 -4.56 6.71 20.55
CA ASN A 5 -3.76 7.00 19.37
C ASN A 5 -2.30 6.74 19.73
N ASN A 6 -1.76 5.58 19.33
CA ASN A 6 -0.35 5.27 19.47
C ASN A 6 0.42 5.97 18.33
N SER A 7 0.61 7.29 18.45
CA SER A 7 1.51 8.06 17.59
C SER A 7 2.96 7.79 18.03
N GLU A 8 3.46 6.59 17.69
CA GLU A 8 4.89 6.27 17.84
C GLU A 8 5.69 7.18 16.89
N THR A 9 6.42 8.09 17.52
CA THR A 9 7.42 9.07 17.08
C THR A 9 7.99 8.81 15.68
N GLN A 10 7.29 9.23 14.61
CA GLN A 10 7.89 9.27 13.29
C GLN A 10 8.70 10.57 13.16
N PRO A 11 10.03 10.50 12.97
CA PRO A 11 10.85 11.68 12.73
C PRO A 11 10.38 12.38 11.45
N GLN A 12 10.39 13.72 11.47
CA GLN A 12 10.05 14.52 10.31
C GLN A 12 11.07 14.26 9.18
N GLN A 13 10.59 13.74 8.05
CA GLN A 13 11.41 13.39 6.89
C GLN A 13 11.61 14.61 6.02
N LEU A 14 12.87 14.87 5.65
CA LEU A 14 13.20 15.92 4.68
C LEU A 14 12.91 15.43 3.27
N THR A 15 12.37 16.28 2.40
CA THR A 15 12.04 15.91 1.02
C THR A 15 12.45 17.03 0.06
N GLY A 16 12.52 16.74 -1.24
CA GLY A 16 12.83 17.74 -2.25
C GLY A 16 14.20 18.41 -2.06
N GLN A 17 14.24 19.73 -2.22
CA GLN A 17 15.48 20.52 -2.16
C GLN A 17 16.16 20.45 -0.78
N GLU A 18 15.39 20.48 0.31
CA GLU A 18 15.93 20.39 1.67
C GLU A 18 16.69 19.08 1.92
N LEU A 19 16.22 17.98 1.32
CA LEU A 19 16.89 16.69 1.38
C LEU A 19 18.24 16.73 0.65
N LEU A 20 18.27 17.28 -0.57
CA LEU A 20 19.48 17.36 -1.39
C LEU A 20 20.56 18.23 -0.73
N GLU A 21 20.17 19.39 -0.20
CA GLU A 21 21.09 20.29 0.50
C GLU A 21 21.70 19.60 1.72
N LYS A 22 20.88 18.95 2.56
CA LYS A 22 21.39 18.26 3.74
C LYS A 22 22.27 17.06 3.38
N VAL A 23 21.94 16.31 2.34
CA VAL A 23 22.76 15.18 1.87
C VAL A 23 24.11 15.66 1.34
N ARG A 24 24.17 16.81 0.66
CA ARG A 24 25.43 17.45 0.25
C ARG A 24 26.28 17.83 1.45
N HIS A 25 25.69 18.47 2.47
CA HIS A 25 26.40 18.80 3.71
C HIS A 25 26.91 17.57 4.47
N LEU A 26 26.21 16.44 4.37
CA LEU A 26 26.59 15.19 5.00
C LEU A 26 27.48 14.30 4.11
N GLY A 27 28.06 14.83 3.03
CA GLY A 27 28.81 14.08 2.00
C GLY A 27 29.82 13.06 2.53
N TYR A 28 30.48 13.36 3.66
CA TYR A 28 31.47 12.53 4.35
C TYR A 28 30.92 11.29 5.08
N MET A 29 29.60 11.20 5.28
CA MET A 29 28.95 10.11 6.01
C MET A 29 28.51 8.95 5.12
N LYS A 30 28.34 7.77 5.73
CA LYS A 30 27.76 6.60 5.06
C LYS A 30 26.28 6.83 4.74
N LYS A 31 25.76 6.12 3.73
CA LYS A 31 24.37 6.27 3.26
C LYS A 31 23.33 6.04 4.36
N GLU A 32 23.56 5.09 5.26
CA GLU A 32 22.69 4.80 6.41
C GLU A 32 22.61 5.94 7.41
N GLU A 33 23.75 6.56 7.75
CA GLU A 33 23.82 7.70 8.66
C GLU A 33 23.17 8.95 8.05
N LYS A 34 23.36 9.16 6.73
CA LYS A 34 22.68 10.21 5.97
C LYS A 34 21.16 10.04 6.06
N ALA A 35 20.66 8.84 5.78
CA ALA A 35 19.23 8.53 5.85
C ALA A 35 18.66 8.80 7.25
N LYS A 36 19.37 8.39 8.31
CA LYS A 36 18.98 8.61 9.70
C LYS A 36 18.90 10.12 10.03
N LYS A 37 19.92 10.89 9.67
CA LYS A 37 19.94 12.37 9.87
C LYS A 37 18.91 13.13 9.02
N CYS A 38 18.42 12.52 7.94
CA CYS A 38 17.36 13.06 7.10
C CYS A 38 15.95 12.59 7.51
N GLY A 39 15.82 11.84 8.62
CA GLY A 39 14.53 11.40 9.17
C GLY A 39 14.00 10.09 8.60
N TYR A 40 14.79 9.34 7.83
CA TYR A 40 14.36 8.07 7.22
C TYR A 40 14.61 6.87 8.13
N TYR A 41 14.13 6.95 9.36
CA TYR A 41 14.15 5.83 10.30
C TYR A 41 12.84 5.76 11.08
N THR A 42 12.58 4.58 11.63
CA THR A 42 11.46 4.31 12.52
C THR A 42 12.00 3.79 13.84
N LEU A 43 11.42 4.25 14.95
CA LEU A 43 11.69 3.72 16.27
C LEU A 43 10.76 2.53 16.53
N THR A 44 11.32 1.42 16.97
CA THR A 44 10.52 0.29 17.45
C THR A 44 10.08 0.55 18.89
N LYS A 45 9.15 -0.28 19.38
CA LYS A 45 8.70 -0.24 20.78
C LYS A 45 9.85 -0.43 21.78
N ASP A 46 10.90 -1.13 21.36
CA ASP A 46 12.12 -1.38 22.15
C ASP A 46 13.17 -0.26 22.01
N GLY A 47 12.84 0.84 21.32
CA GLY A 47 13.75 1.96 21.09
C GLY A 47 14.82 1.70 20.03
N ILE A 48 14.72 0.60 19.27
CA ILE A 48 15.69 0.27 18.21
C ILE A 48 15.35 1.09 16.96
N GLU A 49 16.32 1.83 16.45
CA GLU A 49 16.18 2.61 15.22
C GLU A 49 16.37 1.72 14.00
N ARG A 50 15.34 1.63 13.16
CA ARG A 50 15.39 0.94 11.87
C ARG A 50 15.36 1.94 10.74
N VAL A 51 16.42 1.99 9.96
CA VAL A 51 16.54 2.90 8.81
C VAL A 51 15.76 2.33 7.62
N ASN A 52 14.93 3.15 6.98
CA ASN A 52 14.24 2.78 5.74
C ASN A 52 15.01 3.31 4.53
N MET A 53 15.98 2.53 4.07
CA MET A 53 16.87 2.92 2.97
C MET A 53 16.15 3.08 1.64
N MET A 54 15.15 2.24 1.38
CA MET A 54 14.35 2.33 0.16
C MET A 54 13.60 3.66 0.09
N LYS A 55 12.99 4.10 1.20
CA LYS A 55 12.27 5.37 1.27
C LYS A 55 13.21 6.58 1.10
N PHE A 56 14.42 6.51 1.67
CA PHE A 56 15.44 7.55 1.51
C PHE A 56 15.92 7.68 0.06
N LEU A 57 16.26 6.55 -0.58
CA LEU A 57 16.73 6.55 -1.97
C LEU A 57 15.63 7.02 -2.94
N ASN A 58 14.39 6.55 -2.78
CA ASN A 58 13.27 7.00 -3.60
C ASN A 58 13.05 8.52 -3.49
N ALA A 59 13.18 9.08 -2.28
CA ALA A 59 13.03 10.51 -2.08
C ALA A 59 14.19 11.34 -2.67
N LEU A 60 15.41 10.79 -2.73
CA LEU A 60 16.51 11.42 -3.46
C LEU A 60 16.25 11.44 -4.96
N ILE A 61 15.80 10.32 -5.52
CA ILE A 61 15.47 10.20 -6.95
C ILE A 61 14.33 11.16 -7.32
N GLU A 62 13.29 11.24 -6.46
CA GLU A 62 12.19 12.19 -6.63
C GLU A 62 12.65 13.65 -6.50
N ALA A 63 13.56 13.95 -5.57
CA ALA A 63 14.11 15.30 -5.40
C ALA A 63 15.00 15.73 -6.59
N GLU A 64 15.66 14.79 -7.26
CA GLU A 64 16.40 15.02 -8.51
C GLU A 64 15.48 15.16 -9.73
N GLY A 65 14.16 15.03 -9.56
CA GLY A 65 13.18 15.17 -10.63
C GLY A 65 13.11 13.97 -11.57
N ILE A 66 13.67 12.82 -11.16
CA ILE A 66 13.57 11.58 -11.91
C ILE A 66 12.24 10.93 -11.52
N GLU A 67 11.26 11.01 -12.43
CA GLU A 67 10.01 10.26 -12.28
C GLU A 67 10.29 8.77 -12.50
N LEU A 68 10.41 8.03 -11.39
CA LEU A 68 10.26 6.59 -11.45
C LEU A 68 8.80 6.31 -11.80
N ASP A 69 8.58 5.62 -12.92
CA ASP A 69 7.29 5.20 -13.51
C ASP A 69 6.45 4.27 -12.60
N GLY A 70 6.73 4.27 -11.30
CA GLY A 70 6.19 3.38 -10.29
C GLY A 70 5.73 4.07 -9.02
N LYS A 71 5.45 5.39 -9.02
CA LYS A 71 4.65 5.99 -7.93
C LYS A 71 3.32 5.23 -7.87
N PRO A 72 3.07 4.40 -6.83
CA PRO A 72 1.72 3.92 -6.62
C PRO A 72 0.94 5.15 -6.19
N LYS A 73 0.08 5.68 -7.06
CA LYS A 73 -1.03 6.53 -6.64
C LYS A 73 -1.91 5.67 -5.71
N GLY A 74 -1.53 5.60 -4.44
CA GLY A 74 -2.17 4.72 -3.48
C GLY A 74 -1.42 4.70 -2.16
N ASN A 75 -1.85 5.56 -1.23
CA ASN A 75 -1.52 5.43 0.18
C ASN A 75 -2.06 4.08 0.69
N GLY A 76 -1.20 3.08 0.78
CA GLY A 76 -1.49 1.83 1.47
C GLY A 76 -0.85 0.64 0.81
N ARG A 77 0.03 -0.05 1.55
CA ARG A 77 0.51 -1.44 1.34
C ARG A 77 0.13 -2.01 -0.02
N GLY A 78 1.08 -2.03 -0.96
CA GLY A 78 0.94 -2.71 -2.25
C GLY A 78 0.50 -4.15 -2.05
N GLY A 79 -0.81 -4.36 -2.06
CA GLY A 79 -1.44 -5.66 -2.04
C GLY A 79 -1.34 -6.29 -3.41
N ARG A 80 -1.62 -7.60 -3.48
CA ARG A 80 -1.72 -8.30 -4.75
C ARG A 80 -2.81 -7.64 -5.59
N SER A 81 -2.45 -7.24 -6.81
CA SER A 81 -3.44 -6.84 -7.82
C SER A 81 -4.39 -8.01 -8.10
N ALA A 82 -5.67 -7.72 -8.31
CA ALA A 82 -6.64 -8.74 -8.66
C ALA A 82 -6.25 -9.39 -10.00
N SER A 83 -5.96 -10.68 -10.01
CA SER A 83 -5.59 -11.42 -11.22
C SER A 83 -6.78 -11.75 -12.14
N TYR A 84 -8.00 -11.32 -11.77
CA TYR A 84 -9.27 -11.67 -12.42
C TYR A 84 -9.43 -13.18 -12.68
N ARG A 85 -8.80 -14.00 -11.83
CA ARG A 85 -8.81 -15.45 -11.87
C ARG A 85 -8.88 -15.98 -10.45
N ILE A 86 -9.74 -16.98 -10.25
CA ILE A 86 -9.91 -17.68 -8.98
C ILE A 86 -9.90 -19.19 -9.24
N THR A 87 -9.33 -19.94 -8.30
CA THR A 87 -9.28 -21.41 -8.35
C THR A 87 -10.26 -21.96 -7.33
N VAL A 88 -10.92 -23.07 -7.67
CA VAL A 88 -11.77 -23.81 -6.73
C VAL A 88 -10.94 -24.23 -5.53
N GLN A 89 -11.43 -23.89 -4.33
CA GLN A 89 -10.76 -24.23 -3.07
C GLN A 89 -10.92 -25.73 -2.76
N SER A 90 -10.13 -26.26 -1.82
CA SER A 90 -10.19 -27.68 -1.43
C SER A 90 -11.54 -28.10 -0.85
N ASN A 91 -12.33 -27.15 -0.35
CA ASN A 91 -13.71 -27.34 0.12
C ASN A 91 -14.75 -27.26 -1.02
N ASN A 92 -14.32 -27.21 -2.27
CA ASN A 92 -15.15 -27.05 -3.48
C ASN A 92 -15.87 -25.70 -3.61
N ASN A 93 -15.50 -24.69 -2.82
CA ASN A 93 -16.09 -23.36 -2.93
C ASN A 93 -15.30 -22.46 -3.88
N LEU A 94 -16.03 -21.53 -4.51
CA LEU A 94 -15.49 -20.44 -5.29
C LEU A 94 -15.70 -19.13 -4.51
N LEU A 95 -14.62 -18.48 -4.08
CA LEU A 95 -14.70 -17.25 -3.27
C LEU A 95 -14.31 -16.03 -4.11
N ILE A 96 -15.21 -15.04 -4.16
CA ILE A 96 -14.95 -13.75 -4.79
C ILE A 96 -14.24 -12.84 -3.78
N GLY A 97 -13.03 -12.40 -4.14
CA GLY A 97 -12.25 -11.51 -3.28
C GLY A 97 -12.84 -10.10 -3.20
N SER A 98 -12.55 -9.39 -2.11
CA SER A 98 -13.07 -8.03 -1.85
C SER A 98 -12.64 -6.97 -2.86
N ALA A 99 -11.61 -7.24 -3.67
CA ALA A 99 -11.20 -6.34 -4.74
C ALA A 99 -12.31 -6.19 -5.81
N TYR A 100 -13.00 -7.29 -6.14
CA TYR A 100 -14.06 -7.28 -7.15
C TYR A 100 -15.36 -6.67 -6.59
N THR A 101 -15.74 -7.06 -5.37
CA THR A 101 -16.97 -6.54 -4.74
C THR A 101 -16.89 -5.04 -4.50
N LYS A 102 -15.72 -4.51 -4.15
CA LYS A 102 -15.50 -3.06 -4.03
C LYS A 102 -15.54 -2.32 -5.37
N GLN A 103 -15.04 -2.93 -6.45
CA GLN A 103 -15.14 -2.34 -7.79
C GLN A 103 -16.58 -2.27 -8.29
N MET A 104 -17.42 -3.23 -7.86
CA MET A 104 -18.85 -3.26 -8.12
C MET A 104 -19.68 -2.49 -7.08
N ASP A 105 -19.03 -1.84 -6.11
CA ASP A 105 -19.65 -1.08 -5.01
C ASP A 105 -20.69 -1.85 -4.19
N LEU A 106 -20.52 -3.17 -4.09
CA LEU A 106 -21.47 -4.05 -3.41
C LEU A 106 -21.45 -3.82 -1.90
N GLN A 107 -22.64 -3.82 -1.31
CA GLN A 107 -22.87 -3.65 0.11
C GLN A 107 -23.19 -4.99 0.78
N PRO A 108 -22.90 -5.14 2.09
CA PRO A 108 -23.37 -6.29 2.85
C PRO A 108 -24.90 -6.36 2.82
N GLY A 109 -25.44 -7.47 2.31
CA GLY A 109 -26.88 -7.66 2.12
C GLY A 109 -27.29 -7.72 0.65
N ASP A 110 -26.41 -7.37 -0.29
CA ASP A 110 -26.67 -7.56 -1.71
C ASP A 110 -26.77 -9.06 -2.05
N GLU A 111 -27.84 -9.43 -2.76
CA GLU A 111 -28.12 -10.81 -3.15
C GLU A 111 -27.90 -11.02 -4.64
N PHE A 112 -27.50 -12.24 -5.01
CA PHE A 112 -27.28 -12.64 -6.38
C PHE A 112 -27.99 -13.95 -6.67
N GLU A 113 -28.70 -14.01 -7.80
CA GLU A 113 -29.22 -15.23 -8.38
C GLU A 113 -28.09 -15.95 -9.15
N ILE A 114 -27.95 -17.24 -8.89
CA ILE A 114 -26.94 -18.10 -9.54
C ILE A 114 -27.58 -18.81 -10.72
N ILE A 115 -27.16 -18.44 -11.93
CA ILE A 115 -27.59 -19.09 -13.17
C ILE A 115 -26.44 -19.97 -13.68
N LEU A 116 -26.71 -21.28 -13.79
CA LEU A 116 -25.74 -22.26 -14.24
C LEU A 116 -25.85 -22.48 -15.75
N GLY A 117 -24.78 -22.14 -16.48
CA GLY A 117 -24.58 -22.54 -17.87
C GLY A 117 -23.74 -23.82 -17.97
N ARG A 118 -23.56 -24.35 -19.19
CA ARG A 118 -22.76 -25.58 -19.42
C ARG A 118 -21.29 -25.47 -19.01
N LYS A 119 -20.71 -24.26 -19.04
CA LYS A 119 -19.28 -24.00 -18.74
C LYS A 119 -19.04 -22.68 -17.99
N HIS A 120 -20.09 -21.99 -17.57
CA HIS A 120 -19.98 -20.71 -16.87
C HIS A 120 -21.06 -20.63 -15.79
N ILE A 121 -20.75 -19.87 -14.74
CA ILE A 121 -21.70 -19.48 -13.71
C ILE A 121 -21.94 -17.99 -13.94
N TYR A 122 -23.20 -17.62 -14.09
CA TYR A 122 -23.62 -16.22 -14.18
C TYR A 122 -24.26 -15.82 -12.86
N LEU A 123 -23.85 -14.67 -12.32
CA LEU A 123 -24.41 -14.10 -11.10
C LEU A 123 -25.20 -12.86 -11.51
N LYS A 124 -26.53 -12.89 -11.35
CA LYS A 124 -27.40 -11.73 -11.59
C LYS A 124 -27.72 -11.09 -10.25
N GLN A 125 -27.43 -9.80 -10.08
CA GLN A 125 -27.82 -9.10 -8.85
C GLN A 125 -29.34 -9.03 -8.76
N VAL A 126 -29.89 -9.35 -7.60
CA VAL A 126 -31.33 -9.30 -7.35
C VAL A 126 -31.68 -7.87 -6.93
N GLY A 127 -32.71 -7.29 -7.55
CA GLY A 127 -33.20 -5.95 -7.19
C GLY A 127 -32.43 -4.77 -7.81
N SER A 128 -31.42 -5.02 -8.63
CA SER A 128 -30.97 -4.02 -9.61
C SER A 128 -31.98 -4.02 -10.75
N GLU A 129 -32.83 -2.99 -10.84
CA GLU A 129 -33.66 -2.77 -12.03
C GLU A 129 -32.75 -2.68 -13.26
N ASP A 130 -33.13 -3.36 -14.36
CA ASP A 130 -32.37 -3.43 -15.61
C ASP A 130 -32.17 -2.04 -16.26
#